data_AF-A0A5C7LBC9-F1
#
_entry.id   AF-A0A5C7LBC9-F1
#
_cell.length_a   1.000
_cell.length_b   1.000
_cell.length_c   1.000
_cell.angle_alpha   90.00
_cell.angle_beta   90.00
_cell.angle_gamma   90.00
#
_symmetry.space_group_name_H-M   'P 1'
#
loop_
_entity.id
_entity.type
_entity.pdbx_description
1 polymer ?
#
loop_
_entity_poly.entity_id
_entity_poly.type
_entity_poly.pdbx_seq_one_letter_code
_entity_poly.pdbx_strand_id
1 'polypeptide(L)'
;MTRKYTCGHSGPKRYRLNVYGSLTKNIHGERYCPDCMIQYVRKRTVRCALCGLPIYPDDAVALYHESSEGLSYRDRGHRIESCYLGCLRRDCCPSYGFFAGHWTENGYQPAF
;
A
#
# COMPACT_ATOMS: atom_id res chain seq x y z
N MET A 1 -11.17 25.73 2.77
CA MET A 1 -11.80 25.63 4.11
C MET A 1 -11.10 24.58 4.94
N THR A 2 -10.54 24.99 6.08
CA THR A 2 -9.91 24.11 7.08
C THR A 2 -10.94 23.67 8.14
N ARG A 3 -10.67 22.55 8.83
CA ARG A 3 -11.47 21.99 9.92
C ARG A 3 -10.53 21.52 11.03
N LYS A 4 -10.96 21.67 12.29
CA LYS A 4 -10.31 21.03 13.45
C LYS A 4 -10.85 19.59 13.60
N TYR A 5 -9.94 18.64 13.70
CA TYR A 5 -10.23 17.20 13.80
C TYR A 5 -10.20 16.72 15.26
N THR A 6 -10.77 15.54 15.52
CA THR A 6 -10.80 14.93 16.87
C THR A 6 -9.42 14.60 17.41
N CYS A 7 -8.44 14.38 16.53
CA CYS A 7 -7.03 14.23 16.90
C CYS A 7 -6.34 15.55 17.31
N GLY A 8 -7.07 16.68 17.35
CA GLY A 8 -6.55 17.99 17.76
C GLY A 8 -5.94 18.83 16.63
N HIS A 9 -5.56 18.21 15.52
CA HIS A 9 -4.98 18.89 14.36
C HIS A 9 -6.00 19.67 13.54
N SER A 10 -5.53 20.69 12.81
CA SER A 10 -6.32 21.43 11.82
C SER A 10 -5.85 21.09 10.41
N GLY A 11 -6.78 20.94 9.48
CA GLY A 11 -6.41 20.66 8.08
C GLY A 11 -7.56 20.83 7.10
N PRO A 12 -7.30 20.76 5.78
CA PRO A 12 -8.34 20.78 4.75
C PRO A 12 -9.35 19.64 4.94
N LYS A 13 -10.61 19.90 4.62
CA LYS A 13 -11.70 18.89 4.66
C LYS A 13 -11.54 17.77 3.60
N ARG A 14 -10.80 18.05 2.53
CA ARG A 14 -10.51 17.14 1.42
C ARG A 14 -9.05 17.29 1.05
N TYR A 15 -8.36 16.17 0.88
CA TYR A 15 -6.95 16.15 0.51
C TYR A 15 -6.61 14.90 -0.30
N ARG A 16 -5.46 14.93 -0.97
CA ARG A 16 -4.83 13.77 -1.61
C ARG A 16 -3.43 13.64 -1.05
N LEU A 17 -2.96 12.40 -0.96
CA LEU A 17 -1.58 12.12 -0.58
C LEU A 17 -0.83 11.58 -1.79
N ASN A 18 0.43 11.99 -1.95
CA ASN A 18 1.35 11.34 -2.87
C ASN A 18 2.09 10.25 -2.09
N VAL A 19 1.83 9.00 -2.44
CA VAL A 19 2.38 7.82 -1.77
C VAL A 19 3.19 7.04 -2.79
N TYR A 20 4.52 7.07 -2.64
CA TYR A 20 5.47 6.43 -3.56
C TYR A 20 5.23 6.79 -5.04
N GLY A 21 4.91 8.06 -5.33
CA GLY A 21 4.66 8.54 -6.68
C GLY A 21 3.23 8.31 -7.17
N SER A 22 2.36 7.70 -6.37
CA SER A 22 0.94 7.50 -6.69
C SER A 22 0.07 8.46 -5.88
N LEU A 23 -0.82 9.20 -6.56
CA LEU A 23 -1.80 10.05 -5.89
C LEU A 23 -2.98 9.21 -5.41
N THR A 24 -3.32 9.32 -4.13
CA THR A 24 -4.55 8.74 -3.60
C THR A 24 -5.77 9.41 -4.26
N LYS A 25 -6.90 8.69 -4.26
CA LYS A 25 -8.20 9.32 -4.49
C LYS A 25 -8.44 10.42 -3.44
N ASN A 26 -9.39 11.32 -3.73
CA ASN A 26 -9.78 12.36 -2.77
C ASN A 26 -10.21 11.69 -1.46
N ILE A 27 -9.44 11.93 -0.40
CA ILE A 27 -9.75 11.43 0.94
C ILE A 27 -10.69 12.46 1.57
N HIS A 28 -11.89 12.00 1.90
CA HIS A 28 -12.81 12.76 2.73
C HIS A 28 -12.27 12.68 4.16
N GLY A 29 -11.89 13.83 4.73
CA GLY A 29 -11.21 13.89 6.03
C GLY A 29 -12.05 13.45 7.23
N GLU A 30 -13.23 12.86 7.04
CA GLU A 30 -14.18 12.56 8.10
C GLU A 30 -13.58 11.69 9.23
N ARG A 31 -12.62 10.82 8.90
CA ARG A 31 -11.99 9.91 9.86
C ARG A 31 -10.57 10.32 10.31
N TYR A 32 -9.81 11.02 9.46
CA TYR A 32 -8.42 11.40 9.75
C TYR A 32 -8.08 12.78 9.18
N CYS A 33 -7.35 13.58 9.97
CA CYS A 33 -6.67 14.76 9.44
C CYS A 33 -5.51 14.34 8.50
N PRO A 34 -5.01 15.24 7.62
CA PRO A 34 -3.91 14.92 6.71
C PRO A 34 -2.67 14.37 7.42
N ASP A 35 -2.26 14.97 8.54
CA ASP A 35 -1.06 14.55 9.26
C ASP A 35 -1.19 13.14 9.84
N CYS A 36 -2.33 12.83 10.47
CA CYS A 36 -2.61 11.49 10.97
C CYS A 36 -2.70 10.48 9.82
N MET A 37 -3.26 10.87 8.68
CA MET A 37 -3.32 9.99 7.51
C MET A 37 -1.94 9.75 6.90
N ILE A 38 -1.06 10.75 6.84
CA ILE A 38 0.34 10.57 6.42
C ILE A 38 1.03 9.55 7.33
N GLN A 39 0.85 9.65 8.65
CA GLN A 39 1.41 8.69 9.59
C GLN A 39 0.82 7.29 9.42
N TYR A 40 -0.49 7.20 9.21
CA TYR A 40 -1.19 5.93 8.92
C TYR A 40 -0.60 5.26 7.68
N VAL A 41 -0.55 5.99 6.56
CA VAL A 41 -0.05 5.50 5.28
C VAL A 41 1.42 5.09 5.38
N ARG A 42 2.27 5.91 6.00
CA ARG A 42 3.70 5.60 6.18
C ARG A 42 3.96 4.32 6.95
N LYS A 43 3.11 4.01 7.94
CA LYS A 43 3.26 2.81 8.78
C LYS A 43 2.70 1.55 8.13
N ARG A 44 1.71 1.68 7.25
CA ARG A 44 0.89 0.55 6.78
C ARG A 44 0.89 0.34 5.28
N THR A 45 1.57 1.16 4.49
CA THR A 45 1.67 0.98 3.04
C THR A 45 3.03 0.38 2.70
N VAL A 46 3.04 -0.70 1.93
CA VAL A 46 4.27 -1.29 1.38
C VAL A 46 4.35 -1.04 -0.12
N ARG A 47 5.45 -1.47 -0.74
CA ARG A 47 5.66 -1.31 -2.19
C ARG A 47 5.66 -2.66 -2.87
N CYS A 48 5.05 -2.71 -4.05
CA CYS A 48 5.16 -3.85 -4.94
C CYS A 48 6.62 -4.04 -5.39
N ALA A 49 7.16 -5.25 -5.23
CA ALA A 49 8.51 -5.60 -5.66
C ALA A 49 8.72 -5.60 -7.18
N LEU A 50 7.65 -5.57 -7.98
CA LEU A 50 7.72 -5.54 -9.44
C LEU A 50 7.61 -4.12 -10.02
N CYS A 51 6.59 -3.35 -9.66
CA CYS A 51 6.35 -2.01 -10.22
C CYS A 51 6.64 -0.85 -9.27
N GLY A 52 6.92 -1.13 -7.99
CA GLY A 52 7.21 -0.11 -6.99
C GLY A 52 6.02 0.74 -6.54
N LEU A 53 4.81 0.50 -7.07
CA LEU A 53 3.58 1.19 -6.66
C LEU A 53 3.14 0.77 -5.26
N PRO A 54 2.39 1.63 -4.54
CA PRO A 54 1.91 1.30 -3.20
C PRO A 54 0.92 0.14 -3.20
N ILE A 55 1.03 -0.68 -2.14
CA ILE A 55 0.09 -1.69 -1.70
C ILE A 55 -0.46 -1.21 -0.35
N TYR A 56 -1.75 -0.91 -0.32
CA TYR A 56 -2.45 -0.39 0.86
C TYR A 56 -3.03 -1.53 1.70
N PRO A 57 -3.40 -1.26 2.97
CA PRO A 57 -4.20 -2.20 3.74
C PRO A 57 -5.45 -2.64 2.97
N ASP A 58 -5.79 -3.91 3.13
CA ASP A 58 -6.85 -4.67 2.46
C ASP A 58 -6.62 -4.95 0.97
N ASP A 59 -5.50 -4.50 0.38
CA ASP A 59 -5.14 -4.87 -0.99
C ASP A 59 -4.77 -6.36 -1.07
N ALA A 60 -5.29 -7.02 -2.09
CA ALA A 60 -4.88 -8.36 -2.46
C ALA A 60 -3.46 -8.35 -3.06
N VAL A 61 -2.65 -9.33 -2.67
CA VAL A 61 -1.22 -9.40 -2.99
C VAL A 61 -0.83 -10.72 -3.62
N ALA A 62 0.30 -10.69 -4.32
CA ALA A 62 1.04 -11.84 -4.79
C ALA A 62 2.36 -11.97 -4.03
N LEU A 63 2.90 -13.20 -4.02
CA LEU A 63 4.26 -13.48 -3.57
C LEU A 63 5.11 -13.89 -4.76
N TYR A 64 6.27 -13.26 -4.89
CA TYR A 64 7.28 -13.60 -5.87
C TYR A 64 8.50 -14.13 -5.13
N HIS A 65 8.95 -15.33 -5.47
CA HIS A 65 10.16 -15.89 -4.87
C HIS A 65 11.37 -14.98 -5.17
N GLU A 66 12.40 -14.98 -4.33
CA GLU A 66 13.60 -14.18 -4.56
C GLU A 66 14.35 -14.57 -5.85
N SER A 67 14.12 -15.77 -6.36
CA SER A 67 14.63 -16.21 -7.66
C SER A 67 13.77 -15.78 -8.86
N SER A 68 12.59 -15.18 -8.66
CA SER A 68 11.71 -14.75 -9.75
C SER A 68 12.38 -13.65 -10.59
N GLU A 69 12.46 -13.87 -11.90
CA GLU A 69 13.02 -12.88 -12.82
C GLU A 69 12.16 -11.59 -12.87
N GLY A 70 12.80 -10.46 -13.22
CA GLY A 70 12.09 -9.20 -13.48
C GLY A 70 11.64 -8.38 -12.27
N LEU A 71 11.95 -8.79 -11.03
CA LEU A 71 11.66 -7.98 -9.84
C LEU A 71 12.57 -6.74 -9.75
N SER A 72 12.10 -5.62 -10.28
CA SER A 72 12.87 -4.36 -10.37
C SER A 72 13.00 -3.59 -9.04
N TYR A 73 12.24 -3.94 -8.00
CA TYR A 73 12.14 -3.17 -6.75
C TYR A 73 12.35 -4.02 -5.48
N ARG A 74 13.09 -5.13 -5.58
CA ARG A 74 13.33 -6.07 -4.45
C ARG A 74 13.74 -5.39 -3.14
N ASP A 75 14.72 -4.49 -3.18
CA ASP A 75 15.24 -3.79 -1.98
C ASP A 75 14.25 -2.82 -1.32
N ARG A 76 13.16 -2.50 -2.02
CA ARG A 76 12.11 -1.58 -1.57
C ARG A 76 10.78 -2.31 -1.31
N GLY A 77 10.67 -3.56 -1.74
CA GLY A 77 9.53 -4.43 -1.49
C GLY A 77 9.59 -5.02 -0.09
N HIS A 78 8.43 -5.41 0.43
CA HIS A 78 8.36 -6.09 1.72
C HIS A 78 8.65 -7.58 1.53
N ARG A 79 9.56 -8.14 2.32
CA ARG A 79 10.00 -9.52 2.26
C ARG A 79 9.24 -10.38 3.28
N ILE A 80 8.73 -11.52 2.83
CA ILE A 80 8.11 -12.57 3.65
C ILE A 80 8.91 -13.85 3.39
N GLU A 81 9.71 -14.29 4.35
CA GLU A 81 10.63 -15.43 4.20
C GLU A 81 11.52 -15.29 2.94
N SER A 82 11.44 -16.21 1.98
CA SER A 82 12.18 -16.17 0.71
C SER A 82 11.41 -15.51 -0.44
N CYS A 83 10.32 -14.80 -0.12
CA CYS A 83 9.44 -14.17 -1.10
C CYS A 83 9.34 -12.65 -0.87
N TYR A 84 8.96 -11.94 -1.93
CA TYR A 84 8.66 -10.51 -1.90
C TYR A 84 7.20 -10.26 -2.28
N LEU A 85 6.57 -9.30 -1.59
CA LEU A 85 5.21 -8.87 -1.89
C LEU A 85 5.14 -8.09 -3.20
N GLY A 86 4.15 -8.44 -4.03
CA GLY A 86 3.75 -7.66 -5.19
C GLY A 86 2.24 -7.44 -5.26
N CYS A 87 1.82 -6.50 -6.10
CA CYS A 87 0.42 -6.17 -6.29
C CYS A 87 -0.21 -7.02 -7.41
N LEU A 88 -1.53 -7.20 -7.36
CA LEU A 88 -2.30 -7.90 -8.39
C LEU A 88 -2.79 -6.97 -9.52
N ARG A 89 -2.09 -5.86 -9.77
CA ARG A 89 -2.41 -5.02 -10.94
C ARG A 89 -2.07 -5.79 -12.21
N ARG A 90 -2.85 -5.62 -13.27
CA ARG A 90 -2.70 -6.37 -14.53
C ARG A 90 -1.27 -6.34 -15.10
N ASP A 91 -0.58 -5.21 -15.00
CA ASP A 91 0.80 -5.09 -15.48
C ASP A 91 1.81 -5.90 -14.66
N CYS A 92 1.47 -6.24 -13.41
CA CYS A 92 2.32 -7.03 -12.52
C CYS A 92 1.92 -8.50 -12.40
N CYS A 93 0.61 -8.75 -12.49
CA CYS A 93 0.02 -10.08 -12.43
C CYS A 93 -1.03 -10.19 -13.55
N PRO A 94 -0.61 -10.37 -14.82
CA PRO A 94 -1.52 -10.34 -15.97
C PRO A 94 -2.56 -11.46 -15.97
N SER A 95 -2.30 -12.55 -15.26
CA SER A 95 -3.26 -13.65 -15.06
C SER A 95 -4.15 -13.49 -13.83
N TYR A 96 -3.89 -12.50 -12.95
CA TYR A 96 -4.42 -12.44 -11.57
C TYR A 96 -4.19 -13.74 -10.75
N GLY A 97 -3.42 -14.70 -11.28
CA GLY A 97 -3.44 -16.10 -10.85
C GLY A 97 -2.54 -16.45 -9.68
N PHE A 98 -1.81 -15.46 -9.13
CA PHE A 98 -0.93 -15.67 -7.98
C PHE A 98 -1.43 -14.88 -6.76
N PHE A 99 -2.74 -14.93 -6.50
CA PHE A 99 -3.28 -14.42 -5.25
C PHE A 99 -2.71 -15.23 -4.09
N ALA A 100 -1.92 -14.56 -3.24
CA ALA A 100 -1.28 -15.16 -2.08
C ALA A 100 -1.98 -14.78 -0.78
N GLY A 101 -2.87 -13.78 -0.80
CA GLY A 101 -3.53 -13.26 0.40
C GLY A 101 -3.70 -11.75 0.36
N HIS A 102 -3.79 -11.15 1.54
CA HIS A 102 -4.03 -9.72 1.70
C HIS A 102 -2.90 -9.06 2.49
N TRP A 103 -2.59 -7.82 2.13
CA TRP A 103 -1.83 -6.95 3.02
C TRP A 103 -2.80 -6.26 3.97
N THR A 104 -2.67 -6.44 5.28
CA THR A 104 -3.60 -5.87 6.28
C THR A 104 -2.89 -4.89 7.21
N GLU A 105 -3.63 -4.25 8.10
CA GLU A 105 -3.02 -3.41 9.15
C GLU A 105 -2.05 -4.17 10.07
N ASN A 106 -2.18 -5.50 10.15
CA ASN A 106 -1.32 -6.39 10.93
C ASN A 106 -0.23 -7.06 10.08
N GLY A 107 -0.04 -6.62 8.83
CA GLY A 107 0.90 -7.20 7.88
C GLY A 107 0.24 -8.20 6.93
N TYR A 108 1.07 -9.01 6.26
CA TYR A 108 0.61 -10.02 5.30
C TYR A 108 -0.23 -11.11 5.99
N GLN A 109 -1.38 -11.43 5.41
CA GLN A 109 -2.27 -12.51 5.82
C GLN A 109 -2.43 -13.49 4.65
N PRO A 110 -1.96 -14.74 4.77
CA PRO A 110 -2.07 -15.73 3.71
C PRO A 110 -3.53 -16.14 3.49
N ALA A 111 -3.86 -16.47 2.25
CA ALA A 111 -5.20 -16.96 1.90
C ALA A 111 -5.40 -18.46 2.17
N PHE A 112 -4.31 -19.24 2.24
CA PHE A 112 -4.27 -20.70 2.35
C PHE A 112 -3.16 -21.12 3.30
#